data_AF-A0A375J548-F1
#
_entry.id   AF-A0A375J548-F1
#
_cell.length_a   1.000
_cell.length_b   1.000
_cell.length_c   1.000
_cell.angle_alpha   90.00
_cell.angle_beta   90.00
_cell.angle_gamma   90.00
#
_symmetry.space_group_name_H-M   'P 1'
#
loop_
_entity.id
_entity.type
_entity.pdbx_description
1 polymer ?
#
loop_
_entity_poly.entity_id
_entity_poly.type
_entity_poly.pdbx_seq_one_letter_code
_entity_poly.pdbx_strand_id
1 'polypeptide(L)'
;MPVHQSPDHSLAPAYPDVHHLSPARGPGAPPLATEPGRPLSGREKLALALCARACRLADVGPPFGAETIAWKGSAYVYVFGWDSGGGRRLFEVFRDKDETLEPVLAFQYPLSLRKLFRHDFEPLYNDRH
;
A
#
# COMPACT_ATOMS: atom_id res chain seq x y z
N MET A 1 -52.34 -51.17 -7.49
CA MET A 1 -51.51 -51.22 -6.28
C MET A 1 -50.23 -51.96 -6.65
N PRO A 2 -49.06 -51.30 -6.61
CA PRO A 2 -48.43 -50.89 -5.35
C PRO A 2 -48.01 -49.42 -5.28
N VAL A 3 -47.90 -48.94 -4.05
CA VAL A 3 -47.32 -47.67 -3.61
C VAL A 3 -45.80 -47.72 -3.73
N HIS A 4 -45.17 -46.67 -4.25
CA HIS A 4 -43.75 -46.43 -4.04
C HIS A 4 -43.52 -44.96 -3.68
N GLN A 5 -43.01 -44.76 -2.48
CA GLN A 5 -42.75 -43.49 -1.81
C GLN A 5 -41.59 -42.74 -2.46
N SER A 6 -41.70 -41.41 -2.45
CA SER A 6 -40.70 -40.41 -2.82
C SER A 6 -39.42 -40.52 -1.97
N PRO A 7 -38.23 -40.19 -2.51
CA PRO A 7 -37.06 -39.88 -1.68
C PRO A 7 -37.08 -38.40 -1.25
N ASP A 8 -36.90 -38.19 0.05
CA ASP A 8 -36.67 -36.91 0.72
C ASP A 8 -35.52 -36.12 0.06
N HIS A 9 -35.82 -34.91 -0.41
CA HIS A 9 -34.79 -33.91 -0.69
C HIS A 9 -34.33 -33.29 0.64
N SER A 10 -33.29 -33.90 1.22
CA SER A 10 -32.62 -33.36 2.39
C SER A 10 -31.89 -32.05 2.03
N LEU A 11 -32.20 -31.03 2.81
CA LEU A 11 -31.73 -29.64 2.79
C LEU A 11 -30.20 -29.53 2.61
N ALA A 12 -29.78 -28.91 1.52
CA ALA A 12 -28.42 -28.40 1.37
C ALA A 12 -28.26 -27.07 2.14
N PRO A 13 -27.12 -26.84 2.82
CA PRO A 13 -26.91 -25.65 3.65
C PRO A 13 -26.86 -24.37 2.82
N ALA A 14 -27.48 -23.34 3.39
CA ALA A 14 -27.64 -22.01 2.82
C ALA A 14 -26.31 -21.37 2.42
N TYR A 15 -26.25 -20.90 1.18
CA TYR A 15 -25.29 -19.87 0.74
C TYR A 15 -25.49 -18.61 1.59
N PRO A 16 -24.45 -18.02 2.19
CA PRO A 16 -24.59 -16.71 2.78
C PRO A 16 -24.76 -15.65 1.69
N ASP A 17 -25.86 -14.92 1.87
CA ASP A 17 -26.34 -13.73 1.20
C ASP A 17 -25.22 -12.70 0.92
N VAL A 18 -24.92 -12.47 -0.36
CA VAL A 18 -23.98 -11.44 -0.82
C VAL A 18 -24.73 -10.14 -1.10
N HIS A 19 -25.34 -9.57 -0.07
CA HIS A 19 -25.90 -8.22 -0.13
C HIS A 19 -25.60 -7.42 1.14
N HIS A 20 -24.37 -6.93 1.24
CA HIS A 20 -24.06 -5.70 1.98
C HIS A 20 -23.17 -4.80 1.14
N LEU A 21 -23.79 -4.10 0.19
CA LEU A 21 -23.26 -2.85 -0.34
C LEU A 21 -23.36 -1.80 0.78
N SER A 22 -22.27 -1.57 1.51
CA SER A 22 -22.15 -0.39 2.37
C SER A 22 -21.93 0.84 1.50
N PRO A 23 -22.72 1.92 1.66
CA PRO A 23 -22.62 3.12 0.86
C PRO A 23 -21.32 3.88 1.19
N ALA A 24 -20.76 4.49 0.15
CA ALA A 24 -19.55 5.30 0.17
C ALA A 24 -19.49 6.24 1.39
N ARG A 25 -18.42 6.08 2.18
CA ARG A 25 -18.03 7.00 3.25
C ARG A 25 -17.55 8.31 2.60
N GLY A 26 -18.15 9.43 3.00
CA GLY A 26 -17.94 10.77 2.47
C GLY A 26 -16.50 11.33 2.59
N PRO A 27 -16.29 12.59 2.15
CA PRO A 27 -14.97 13.17 1.93
C PRO A 27 -14.34 13.52 3.28
N GLY A 28 -13.44 12.65 3.72
CA GLY A 28 -12.70 12.82 4.97
C GLY A 28 -11.60 11.77 5.03
N ALA A 29 -10.63 11.87 4.13
CA ALA A 29 -9.42 11.07 4.23
C ALA A 29 -8.78 11.36 5.60
N PRO A 30 -8.56 10.36 6.47
CA PRO A 30 -7.85 10.58 7.72
C PRO A 30 -6.42 11.04 7.40
N PRO A 31 -5.78 11.81 8.30
CA PRO A 31 -4.38 12.15 8.14
C PRO A 31 -3.58 10.85 8.01
N LEU A 32 -2.60 10.84 7.09
CA LEU A 32 -1.64 9.77 6.83
C LEU A 32 -0.81 9.46 8.10
N ALA A 33 -1.46 8.91 9.12
CA ALA A 33 -0.82 8.33 10.28
C ALA A 33 -0.56 6.87 9.93
N THR A 34 0.70 6.53 9.75
CA THR A 34 1.13 5.14 9.71
C THR A 34 0.84 4.53 11.07
N GLU A 35 -0.20 3.71 11.14
CA GLU A 35 -0.50 2.91 12.32
C GLU A 35 0.63 1.88 12.50
N PRO A 36 1.42 1.92 13.60
CA PRO A 36 2.42 0.92 13.88
C PRO A 36 1.72 -0.44 14.06
N GLY A 37 2.12 -1.44 13.26
CA GLY A 37 1.57 -2.80 13.36
C GLY A 37 0.53 -3.18 12.31
N ARG A 38 0.21 -2.29 11.35
CA ARG A 38 -0.58 -2.69 10.17
C ARG A 38 0.17 -3.80 9.40
N PRO A 39 -0.48 -4.94 9.10
CA PRO A 39 0.10 -5.95 8.22
C PRO A 39 0.36 -5.38 6.83
N LEU A 40 1.58 -5.56 6.32
CA LEU A 40 1.93 -5.16 4.96
C LEU A 40 1.11 -5.95 3.93
N SER A 41 0.60 -5.25 2.92
CA SER A 41 -0.04 -5.86 1.75
C SER A 41 0.96 -6.69 0.94
N GLY A 42 0.48 -7.53 0.03
CA GLY A 42 1.36 -8.31 -0.87
C GLY A 42 2.27 -7.41 -1.71
N ARG A 43 1.74 -6.28 -2.20
CA ARG A 43 2.48 -5.26 -2.96
C ARG A 43 3.53 -4.55 -2.11
N GLU A 44 3.17 -4.18 -0.88
CA GLU A 44 4.11 -3.55 0.07
C GLU A 44 5.25 -4.49 0.44
N LYS A 45 4.96 -5.78 0.68
CA LYS A 45 5.98 -6.81 0.92
C LYS A 45 6.91 -6.98 -0.27
N LEU A 46 6.36 -7.02 -1.49
CA LEU A 46 7.16 -7.15 -2.70
C LEU A 46 8.08 -5.94 -2.90
N ALA A 47 7.55 -4.72 -2.79
CA ALA A 47 8.33 -3.48 -2.88
C ALA A 47 9.47 -3.46 -1.85
N LEU A 48 9.14 -3.82 -0.60
CA LEU A 48 10.13 -3.88 0.48
C LEU A 48 11.24 -4.89 0.17
N ALA A 49 10.89 -6.08 -0.35
CA ALA A 49 11.87 -7.10 -0.72
C ALA A 49 12.79 -6.66 -1.87
N LEU A 50 12.28 -5.88 -2.82
CA LEU A 50 13.08 -5.32 -3.91
C LEU A 50 14.14 -4.34 -3.39
N CYS A 51 13.77 -3.50 -2.41
CA CYS A 51 14.62 -2.41 -1.90
C CYS A 51 15.52 -2.80 -0.73
N ALA A 52 15.07 -3.67 0.18
CA ALA A 52 15.74 -3.93 1.47
C ALA A 52 17.19 -4.41 1.31
N ARG A 53 17.48 -5.17 0.26
CA ARG A 53 18.83 -5.68 -0.06
C ARG A 53 19.77 -4.65 -0.70
N ALA A 54 19.22 -3.51 -1.12
CA ALA A 54 19.92 -2.50 -1.93
C ALA A 54 20.01 -1.14 -1.24
N CYS A 55 19.55 -1.00 0.01
CA CYS A 55 19.67 0.25 0.76
C CYS A 55 21.15 0.61 0.94
N ARG A 56 21.52 1.82 0.49
CA ARG A 56 22.88 2.38 0.63
C ARG A 56 22.86 3.77 1.28
N LEU A 57 21.72 4.20 1.81
CA LEU A 57 21.64 5.49 2.48
C LEU A 57 22.41 5.43 3.80
N ALA A 58 23.35 6.36 3.96
CA ALA A 58 24.10 6.52 5.20
C ALA A 58 23.13 6.78 6.37
N ASP A 59 23.44 6.20 7.52
CA ASP A 59 22.67 6.30 8.77
C ASP A 59 21.23 5.80 8.69
N VAL A 60 20.84 5.08 7.63
CA VAL A 60 19.52 4.45 7.51
C VAL A 60 19.64 2.93 7.58
N GLY A 61 18.97 2.35 8.57
CA GLY A 61 19.02 0.91 8.84
C GLY A 61 17.64 0.27 9.03
N PRO A 62 17.59 -1.06 9.12
CA PRO A 62 16.36 -1.78 9.43
C PRO A 62 15.83 -1.44 10.84
N PRO A 63 14.52 -1.63 11.11
CA PRO A 63 13.52 -2.18 10.20
C PRO A 63 13.27 -1.27 8.99
N PHE A 64 12.74 -1.81 7.89
CA PHE A 64 12.31 -1.00 6.75
C PHE A 64 10.79 -1.09 6.63
N GLY A 65 10.18 -0.03 6.10
CA GLY A 65 8.74 0.09 5.94
C GLY A 65 8.33 0.24 4.48
N ALA A 66 7.11 -0.16 4.16
CA ALA A 66 6.48 0.12 2.88
C ALA A 66 5.00 0.45 3.09
N GLU A 67 4.48 1.39 2.32
CA GLU A 67 3.10 1.83 2.44
C GLU A 67 2.51 2.20 1.08
N THR A 68 1.19 2.07 0.98
CA THR A 68 0.44 2.39 -0.24
C THR A 68 -0.27 3.73 -0.11
N ILE A 69 -0.19 4.56 -1.15
CA ILE A 69 -0.91 5.82 -1.28
C ILE A 69 -1.66 5.88 -2.62
N ALA A 70 -2.89 6.38 -2.60
CA ALA A 70 -3.65 6.66 -3.81
C ALA A 70 -3.35 8.07 -4.33
N TRP A 71 -3.02 8.20 -5.61
CA TRP A 71 -2.76 9.49 -6.26
C TRP A 71 -3.17 9.47 -7.73
N LYS A 72 -3.92 10.50 -8.17
CA LYS A 72 -4.41 10.64 -9.56
C LYS A 72 -5.06 9.38 -10.13
N GLY A 73 -5.85 8.66 -9.30
CA GLY A 73 -6.54 7.44 -9.72
C GLY A 73 -5.65 6.20 -9.85
N SER A 74 -4.42 6.23 -9.33
CA SER A 74 -3.53 5.06 -9.29
C SER A 74 -2.99 4.83 -7.87
N ALA A 75 -2.68 3.58 -7.55
CA ALA A 75 -1.99 3.23 -6.32
C ALA A 75 -0.47 3.33 -6.53
N TYR A 76 0.22 3.86 -5.52
CA TYR A 76 1.66 3.94 -5.46
C TYR A 76 2.13 3.31 -4.16
N VAL A 77 3.20 2.53 -4.21
CA VAL A 77 3.83 1.94 -3.05
C VAL A 77 5.16 2.63 -2.82
N TYR A 78 5.37 3.21 -1.65
CA TYR A 78 6.62 3.86 -1.29
C TYR A 78 7.33 3.07 -0.20
N VAL A 79 8.65 2.94 -0.33
CA VAL A 79 9.52 2.21 0.61
C VAL A 79 10.39 3.20 1.36
N PHE A 80 10.52 3.02 2.68
CA PHE A 80 11.26 3.93 3.54
C PHE A 80 12.04 3.19 4.64
N GLY A 81 13.02 3.88 5.19
CA GLY A 81 13.72 3.48 6.41
C GLY A 81 13.71 4.59 7.45
N TRP A 82 14.42 4.36 8.55
CA TRP A 82 14.58 5.31 9.64
C TRP A 82 16.04 5.72 9.77
N ASP A 83 16.28 7.03 9.83
CA ASP A 83 17.60 7.55 10.19
C ASP A 83 17.85 7.48 11.71
N SER A 84 19.08 7.79 12.11
CA SER A 84 19.52 7.83 13.52
C SER A 84 18.75 8.84 14.38
N GLY A 85 18.09 9.82 13.78
CA GLY A 85 17.21 10.79 14.45
C GLY A 85 15.75 10.33 14.57
N GLY A 86 15.42 9.13 14.08
CA GLY A 86 14.06 8.61 14.01
C GLY A 86 13.23 9.22 12.87
N GLY A 87 13.86 10.02 12.00
CA GLY A 87 13.26 10.57 10.80
C GLY A 87 13.07 9.49 9.74
N ARG A 88 12.00 9.59 8.95
CA ARG A 88 11.80 8.66 7.83
C ARG A 88 12.57 9.13 6.61
N ARG A 89 13.21 8.18 5.93
CA ARG A 89 13.98 8.40 4.71
C ARG A 89 13.39 7.58 3.57
N LEU A 90 13.02 8.25 2.48
CA LEU A 90 12.43 7.61 1.30
C LEU A 90 13.51 6.90 0.47
N PHE A 91 13.21 5.68 0.01
CA PHE A 91 14.11 4.92 -0.86
C PHE A 91 13.66 4.98 -2.31
N GLU A 92 12.46 4.46 -2.57
CA GLU A 92 11.94 4.24 -3.92
C GLU A 92 10.41 4.31 -3.88
N VAL A 93 9.82 4.77 -4.98
CA VAL A 93 8.36 4.74 -5.14
C VAL A 93 8.02 3.96 -6.39
N PHE A 94 7.10 3.02 -6.24
CA PHE A 94 6.58 2.21 -7.31
C PHE A 94 5.15 2.64 -7.63
N ARG A 95 4.78 2.60 -8.90
CA ARG A 95 3.39 2.63 -9.33
C ARG A 95 2.89 1.20 -9.40
N ASP A 96 1.74 0.93 -8.78
CA ASP A 96 1.06 -0.34 -8.92
C ASP A 96 0.33 -0.33 -10.27
N LYS A 97 0.78 -1.18 -11.19
CA LYS A 97 0.19 -1.37 -12.51
C LYS A 97 -0.12 -2.83 -12.72
N ASP A 98 -1.41 -3.15 -12.65
CA ASP A 98 -1.97 -4.48 -12.84
C ASP A 98 -1.23 -5.54 -12.02
N GLU A 99 -0.27 -6.23 -12.64
CA GLU A 99 0.50 -7.32 -12.04
C GLU A 99 1.91 -6.93 -11.58
N THR A 100 2.35 -5.71 -11.87
CA THR A 100 3.74 -5.26 -11.70
C THR A 100 3.87 -4.02 -10.81
N LEU A 101 5.04 -3.88 -10.19
CA LEU A 101 5.47 -2.66 -9.52
C LEU A 101 6.50 -1.98 -10.41
N GLU A 102 6.11 -0.89 -11.04
CA GLU A 102 7.02 -0.11 -11.88
C GLU A 102 7.69 0.99 -11.05
N PRO A 103 9.03 1.07 -11.02
CA PRO A 103 9.72 2.17 -10.34
C PRO A 103 9.40 3.49 -11.03
N VAL A 104 9.23 4.55 -10.23
CA VAL A 104 8.85 5.87 -10.71
C VAL A 104 10.07 6.78 -10.65
N LEU A 105 10.26 7.64 -11.64
CA LEU A 105 11.32 8.63 -11.56
C LEU A 105 10.99 9.65 -10.46
N ALA A 106 11.99 10.07 -9.67
CA ALA A 106 11.76 10.87 -8.46
C ALA A 106 10.98 12.19 -8.71
N PHE A 107 11.16 12.84 -9.86
CA PHE A 107 10.41 14.04 -10.25
C PHE A 107 8.92 13.78 -10.57
N GLN A 108 8.52 12.51 -10.73
CA GLN A 108 7.15 12.07 -10.99
C GLN A 108 6.46 11.51 -9.74
N TYR A 109 7.14 11.49 -8.60
CA TYR A 109 6.54 11.00 -7.36
C TYR A 109 5.27 11.76 -6.97
N PRO A 110 4.31 11.09 -6.28
CA PRO A 110 3.14 11.76 -5.74
C PRO A 110 3.52 12.95 -4.86
N LEU A 111 2.96 14.14 -5.16
CA LEU A 111 3.26 15.38 -4.42
C LEU A 111 2.92 15.29 -2.93
N SER A 112 1.99 14.43 -2.54
CA SER A 112 1.64 14.16 -1.14
C SER A 112 2.83 13.62 -0.34
N LEU A 113 3.77 12.91 -0.97
CA LEU A 113 4.97 12.39 -0.31
C LEU A 113 5.93 13.50 0.12
N ARG A 114 5.89 14.70 -0.50
CA ARG A 114 6.71 15.85 -0.09
C ARG A 114 6.49 16.24 1.37
N LYS A 115 5.28 16.05 1.90
CA LYS A 115 4.96 16.35 3.30
C LYS A 115 5.55 15.31 4.26
N LEU A 116 5.68 14.06 3.81
CA LEU A 116 6.16 12.94 4.62
C LEU A 116 7.69 12.82 4.59
N PHE A 117 8.31 13.16 3.46
CA PHE A 117 9.73 12.97 3.19
C PHE A 117 10.38 14.28 2.72
N ARG A 118 10.15 15.37 3.46
CA ARG A 118 10.62 16.70 3.07
C ARG A 118 12.13 16.71 2.77
N HIS A 119 12.92 16.09 3.63
CA HIS A 119 14.39 16.03 3.49
C HIS A 119 14.85 15.36 2.19
N ASP A 120 14.13 14.34 1.71
CA ASP A 120 14.50 13.61 0.50
C ASP A 120 13.94 14.28 -0.77
N PHE A 121 12.83 15.02 -0.66
CA PHE A 121 12.22 15.72 -1.80
C PHE A 121 12.79 17.11 -2.03
N GLU A 122 13.15 17.85 -0.98
CA GLU A 122 13.58 19.25 -1.09
C GLU A 122 14.76 19.45 -2.08
N PRO A 123 15.78 18.58 -2.12
CA PRO A 123 16.85 18.66 -3.13
C PRO A 123 16.38 18.47 -4.58
N LEU A 124 15.29 17.72 -4.81
CA LEU A 124 14.78 17.46 -6.17
C LEU A 124 14.06 18.66 -6.79
N TYR A 125 13.67 19.64 -5.96
CA TYR A 125 12.91 20.82 -6.40
C TYR A 125 13.61 22.14 -6.06
N ASN A 126 14.68 22.12 -5.27
CA ASN A 126 15.55 23.27 -5.03
C ASN A 126 16.73 23.25 -6.02
N ASP A 127 16.42 23.22 -7.31
CA ASP A 127 17.36 23.72 -8.32
C ASP A 127 17.14 25.23 -8.40
N ARG A 128 17.72 25.95 -7.43
CA ARG A 128 17.96 27.39 -7.55
C ARG A 128 19.45 27.56 -7.74
N HIS A 129 19.81 27.84 -8.98
CA HIS A 129 21.04 28.53 -9.38
C HIS A 129 21.38 29.68 -8.42
#